data_AF-A0A915N3Q0-F1
#
_entry.id   AF-A0A915N3Q0-F1
#
_cell.length_a   1.000
_cell.length_b   1.000
_cell.length_c   1.000
_cell.angle_alpha   90.00
_cell.angle_beta   90.00
_cell.angle_gamma   90.00
#
_symmetry.space_group_name_H-M   'P 1'
#
loop_
_entity.id
_entity.type
_entity.pdbx_description
1 polymer ?
#
loop_
_entity_poly.entity_id
_entity_poly.type
_entity_poly.pdbx_seq_one_letter_code
_entity_poly.pdbx_strand_id
1 'polypeptide(L)'
;MDNALERVRAFAFKNVENLRELIIEERCFELETNSLATITRVDFLTLRGVCSLEVGVFLNSSRLHQVIIVDSALSQLPKDGFAELSHLNQLQIRESRIGRISEGALSGLFTVGSVHFQSNQIGRLVPGWALGAENLGSLWLVNSPTEEQVN
;
A
#
# COMPACT_ATOMS: atom_id res chain seq x y z
N MET A 1 -3.52 -2.88 30.85
CA MET A 1 -4.53 -2.33 29.92
C MET A 1 -3.75 -1.98 28.68
N ASP A 2 -3.84 -2.84 27.67
CA ASP A 2 -3.11 -2.69 26.41
C ASP A 2 -3.89 -1.68 25.57
N ASN A 3 -3.28 -0.54 25.26
CA ASN A 3 -3.88 0.53 24.44
C ASN A 3 -3.44 0.40 22.97
N ALA A 4 -3.03 -0.79 22.53
CA ALA A 4 -2.60 -1.01 21.16
C ALA A 4 -3.79 -0.76 20.22
N LEU A 5 -3.58 0.07 19.20
CA LEU A 5 -4.57 0.27 18.15
C LEU A 5 -4.65 -1.01 17.30
N GLU A 6 -5.61 -1.88 17.61
CA GLU A 6 -5.79 -3.15 16.88
C GLU A 6 -6.41 -2.92 15.49
N ARG A 7 -7.22 -1.88 15.34
CA ARG A 7 -7.97 -1.63 14.11
C ARG A 7 -8.32 -0.17 13.88
N VAL A 8 -8.14 0.28 12.64
CA VAL A 8 -8.71 1.54 12.15
C VAL A 8 -10.01 1.22 11.43
N ARG A 9 -11.12 1.63 12.04
CA ARG A 9 -12.46 1.36 11.49
C ARG A 9 -12.82 2.28 10.35
N ALA A 10 -13.83 1.88 9.57
CA ALA A 10 -14.43 2.72 8.54
C ALA A 10 -14.72 4.14 9.07
N PHE A 11 -14.28 5.17 8.33
CA PHE A 11 -14.48 6.58 8.67
C PHE A 11 -13.89 7.03 10.02
N ALA A 12 -12.86 6.36 10.54
CA ALA A 12 -12.22 6.70 11.82
C ALA A 12 -11.77 8.18 11.92
N PHE A 13 -11.48 8.82 10.77
CA PHE A 13 -10.98 10.19 10.69
C PHE A 13 -12.03 11.21 10.22
N LYS A 14 -13.34 10.93 10.39
CA LYS A 14 -14.46 11.71 9.80
C LYS A 14 -14.48 13.22 10.03
N ASN A 15 -13.71 13.77 10.98
CA ASN A 15 -13.65 15.21 11.26
C ASN A 15 -12.23 15.78 11.16
N VAL A 16 -11.29 15.08 10.53
CA VAL A 16 -9.89 15.50 10.40
C VAL A 16 -9.66 16.13 9.02
N GLU A 17 -10.11 17.38 8.86
CA GLU A 17 -10.23 18.01 7.53
C GLU A 17 -8.91 18.57 6.96
N ASN A 18 -7.92 18.82 7.81
CA ASN A 18 -6.67 19.50 7.41
C ASN A 18 -5.43 18.61 7.46
N LEU A 19 -5.61 17.29 7.63
CA LEU A 19 -4.50 16.36 7.71
C LEU A 19 -3.77 16.29 6.37
N ARG A 20 -2.45 16.53 6.38
CA ARG A 20 -1.57 16.39 5.20
C ARG A 20 -0.63 15.20 5.29
N GLU A 21 -0.34 14.75 6.50
CA GLU A 21 0.53 13.63 6.76
C GLU A 21 -0.14 12.75 7.82
N LEU A 22 -0.24 11.46 7.53
CA LEU A 22 -0.71 10.45 8.47
C LEU A 22 0.38 9.42 8.69
N ILE A 23 0.76 9.24 9.95
CA ILE A 23 1.69 8.20 10.38
C ILE A 23 0.95 7.33 11.38
N ILE A 24 0.90 6.03 11.12
CA ILE A 24 0.37 5.03 12.06
C ILE A 24 1.46 4.01 12.29
N GLU A 25 1.94 3.91 13.53
CA GLU A 25 2.93 2.92 13.92
C GLU A 25 2.40 2.06 15.06
N GLU A 26 2.20 0.79 14.76
CA GLU A 26 1.75 -0.20 15.71
C GLU A 26 2.51 -1.51 15.52
N ARG A 27 2.32 -2.46 16.44
CA ARG A 27 2.90 -3.80 16.28
C ARG A 27 2.17 -4.62 15.21
N CYS A 28 0.85 -4.48 15.18
CA CYS A 28 -0.03 -5.22 14.29
C CYS A 28 -1.40 -4.57 14.34
N PHE A 29 -1.87 -4.01 13.22
CA PHE A 29 -3.20 -3.42 13.13
C PHE A 29 -3.86 -3.68 11.78
N GLU A 30 -5.19 -3.58 11.77
CA GLU A 30 -6.02 -3.81 10.60
C GLU A 30 -6.62 -2.50 10.08
N LEU A 31 -6.63 -2.32 8.76
CA LEU A 31 -7.33 -1.23 8.08
C LEU A 31 -8.61 -1.77 7.44
N GLU A 32 -9.77 -1.36 7.95
CA GLU A 32 -11.07 -1.69 7.35
C GLU A 32 -11.31 -0.90 6.07
N THR A 33 -12.19 -1.41 5.23
CA THR A 33 -12.75 -0.71 4.08
C THR A 33 -13.24 0.68 4.50
N ASN A 34 -12.92 1.71 3.71
CA ASN A 34 -13.24 3.13 3.98
C ASN A 34 -12.60 3.74 5.24
N SER A 35 -11.65 3.06 5.89
CA SER A 35 -10.97 3.61 7.08
C SER A 35 -10.28 4.94 6.81
N LEU A 36 -9.69 5.12 5.61
CA LEU A 36 -9.03 6.35 5.18
C LEU A 36 -9.91 7.21 4.25
N ALA A 37 -11.19 6.88 4.08
CA ALA A 37 -12.02 7.52 3.05
C ALA A 37 -12.34 9.00 3.29
N THR A 38 -12.08 9.48 4.50
CA THR A 38 -12.42 10.85 4.94
C THR A 38 -11.22 11.80 4.89
N ILE A 39 -10.00 11.27 4.77
CA ILE A 39 -8.76 12.07 4.77
C ILE A 39 -8.32 12.43 3.35
N THR A 40 -9.19 13.16 2.65
CA THR A 40 -9.04 13.51 1.22
C THR A 40 -7.93 14.53 0.92
N ARG A 41 -7.31 15.09 1.97
CA ARG A 41 -6.25 16.12 1.86
C ARG A 41 -4.85 15.62 2.19
N VAL A 42 -4.69 14.33 2.47
CA VAL A 42 -3.39 13.75 2.85
C VAL A 42 -2.49 13.60 1.63
N ASP A 43 -1.26 14.10 1.77
CA ASP A 43 -0.19 14.04 0.78
C ASP A 43 0.75 12.85 1.05
N PHE A 44 1.01 12.55 2.34
CA PHE A 44 1.97 11.54 2.77
C PHE A 44 1.36 10.55 3.77
N LEU A 45 1.55 9.26 3.51
CA LEU A 45 1.07 8.19 4.38
C LEU A 45 2.22 7.25 4.73
N THR A 46 2.49 7.09 6.03
CA THR A 46 3.41 6.07 6.54
C THR A 46 2.64 5.11 7.46
N LEU A 47 2.72 3.83 7.15
CA LEU A 47 2.11 2.76 7.93
C LEU A 47 3.19 1.77 8.37
N ARG A 48 3.25 1.49 9.67
CA ARG A 48 4.12 0.47 10.26
C ARG A 48 3.31 -0.53 11.06
N GLY A 49 3.49 -1.82 10.78
CA GLY A 49 2.77 -2.91 11.46
C GLY A 49 1.41 -3.22 10.87
N VAL A 50 1.18 -3.02 9.56
CA VAL A 50 -0.09 -3.40 8.93
C VAL A 50 -0.20 -4.93 8.85
N CYS A 51 -1.19 -5.51 9.50
CA CYS A 51 -1.45 -6.94 9.47
C CYS A 51 -2.54 -7.34 8.46
N SER A 52 -3.48 -6.44 8.21
CA SER A 52 -4.52 -6.61 7.19
C SER A 52 -4.85 -5.27 6.56
N LEU A 53 -5.06 -5.30 5.23
CA LEU A 53 -5.47 -4.15 4.43
C LEU A 53 -6.63 -4.61 3.53
N GLU A 54 -7.84 -4.17 3.86
CA GLU A 54 -9.02 -4.47 3.04
C GLU A 54 -9.02 -3.64 1.74
N VAL A 55 -9.64 -4.19 0.69
CA VAL A 55 -9.85 -3.44 -0.56
C VAL A 55 -10.81 -2.28 -0.27
N GLY A 56 -10.50 -1.08 -0.77
CA GLY A 56 -11.30 0.13 -0.54
C GLY A 56 -10.91 0.92 0.72
N VAL A 57 -9.83 0.57 1.41
CA VAL A 57 -9.21 1.41 2.46
C VAL A 57 -8.96 2.84 1.97
N PHE A 58 -8.48 2.97 0.73
CA PHE A 58 -8.06 4.24 0.12
C PHE A 58 -9.15 4.98 -0.66
N LEU A 59 -10.43 4.63 -0.50
CA LEU A 59 -11.53 5.32 -1.20
C LEU A 59 -11.39 6.85 -1.08
N ASN A 60 -11.54 7.59 -2.18
CA ASN A 60 -11.39 9.06 -2.20
C ASN A 60 -10.01 9.60 -1.75
N SER A 61 -8.98 8.77 -1.59
CA SER A 61 -7.64 9.19 -1.15
C SER A 61 -6.71 9.54 -2.31
N SER A 62 -7.27 10.06 -3.40
CA SER A 62 -6.56 10.27 -4.67
C SER A 62 -5.43 11.29 -4.62
N ARG A 63 -5.37 12.12 -3.57
CA ARG A 63 -4.34 13.15 -3.38
C ARG A 63 -3.00 12.60 -2.88
N LEU A 64 -2.97 11.40 -2.28
CA LEU A 64 -1.75 10.82 -1.75
C LEU A 64 -0.65 10.78 -2.82
N HIS A 65 0.49 11.38 -2.51
CA HIS A 65 1.66 11.44 -3.39
C HIS A 65 2.70 10.39 -3.03
N GLN A 66 2.78 10.01 -1.76
CA GLN A 66 3.67 8.97 -1.29
C GLN A 66 2.98 8.08 -0.25
N VAL A 67 3.13 6.77 -0.46
CA VAL A 67 2.72 5.75 0.51
C VAL A 67 3.94 4.92 0.87
N ILE A 68 4.25 4.87 2.16
CA ILE A 68 5.28 4.03 2.74
C ILE A 68 4.61 3.02 3.66
N ILE A 69 4.75 1.73 3.36
CA ILE A 69 4.36 0.63 4.24
C ILE A 69 5.64 -0.07 4.64
N VAL A 70 5.92 -0.14 5.94
CA VAL A 70 7.16 -0.73 6.46
C VAL A 70 6.85 -1.72 7.58
N ASP A 71 7.68 -2.75 7.75
CA ASP A 71 7.65 -3.67 8.90
C ASP A 71 6.22 -4.15 9.18
N SER A 72 5.61 -4.74 8.14
CA SER A 72 4.19 -5.13 8.11
C SER A 72 4.05 -6.62 7.82
N ALA A 73 2.88 -7.21 8.10
CA ALA A 73 2.61 -8.63 7.84
C ALA A 73 1.73 -8.84 6.60
N LEU A 74 1.89 -7.98 5.59
CA LEU A 74 1.14 -8.04 4.33
C LEU A 74 1.69 -9.16 3.44
N SER A 75 1.19 -10.37 3.61
CA SER A 75 1.63 -11.53 2.82
C SER A 75 1.32 -11.43 1.32
N GLN A 76 0.34 -10.61 0.94
CA GLN A 76 -0.07 -10.42 -0.45
C GLN A 76 -0.51 -8.99 -0.74
N LEU A 77 -0.35 -8.57 -1.99
CA LEU A 77 -1.03 -7.41 -2.56
C LEU A 77 -2.24 -7.88 -3.37
N PRO A 78 -3.48 -7.55 -2.93
CA PRO A 78 -4.68 -7.92 -3.64
C PRO A 78 -4.83 -7.10 -4.92
N LYS A 79 -5.61 -7.63 -5.86
CA LYS A 79 -6.10 -6.87 -7.01
C LYS A 79 -6.84 -5.62 -6.51
N ASP A 80 -6.62 -4.48 -7.18
CA ASP A 80 -7.26 -3.19 -6.89
C ASP A 80 -6.99 -2.64 -5.47
N GLY A 81 -5.99 -3.18 -4.76
CA GLY A 81 -5.65 -2.76 -3.39
C GLY A 81 -5.25 -1.28 -3.27
N PHE A 82 -4.78 -0.68 -4.36
CA PHE A 82 -4.38 0.74 -4.44
C PHE A 82 -5.14 1.53 -5.52
N ALA A 83 -6.29 1.02 -5.98
CA ALA A 83 -7.02 1.54 -7.15
C ALA A 83 -7.40 3.04 -7.10
N GLU A 84 -7.51 3.59 -5.90
CA GLU A 84 -7.99 4.95 -5.65
C GLU A 84 -6.84 5.97 -5.60
N LEU A 85 -5.58 5.51 -5.60
CA LEU A 85 -4.39 6.34 -5.43
C LEU A 85 -3.88 6.92 -6.77
N SER A 86 -4.77 7.61 -7.49
CA SER A 86 -4.51 8.04 -8.87
C SER A 86 -3.43 9.13 -9.03
N HIS A 87 -3.10 9.90 -7.99
CA HIS A 87 -2.00 10.89 -8.00
C HIS A 87 -0.75 10.42 -7.21
N LEU A 88 -0.65 9.12 -6.92
CA LEU A 88 0.49 8.56 -6.23
C LEU A 88 1.72 8.57 -7.12
N ASN A 89 2.78 9.28 -6.71
CA ASN A 89 4.05 9.30 -7.42
C ASN A 89 4.98 8.16 -6.95
N GLN A 90 4.90 7.79 -5.67
CA GLN A 90 5.81 6.83 -5.06
C GLN A 90 5.10 5.86 -4.12
N LEU A 91 5.31 4.56 -4.35
CA LEU A 91 4.92 3.48 -3.45
C LEU A 91 6.19 2.78 -2.93
N GLN A 92 6.37 2.76 -1.62
CA GLN A 92 7.41 1.96 -0.99
C GLN A 92 6.77 0.93 -0.06
N ILE A 93 7.08 -0.34 -0.28
CA ILE A 93 6.72 -1.40 0.65
C ILE A 93 7.97 -2.18 1.07
N ARG A 94 8.32 -2.09 2.35
CA ARG A 94 9.61 -2.56 2.87
C ARG A 94 9.41 -3.48 4.06
N GLU A 95 10.13 -4.60 4.11
CA GLU A 95 10.10 -5.50 5.29
C GLU A 95 8.67 -6.02 5.59
N SER A 96 7.83 -6.17 4.56
CA SER A 96 6.39 -6.44 4.74
C SER A 96 5.97 -7.89 4.47
N ARG A 97 6.94 -8.78 4.21
CA ARG A 97 6.74 -10.22 3.91
C ARG A 97 5.80 -10.48 2.72
N ILE A 98 5.69 -9.54 1.78
CA ILE A 98 4.87 -9.76 0.57
C ILE A 98 5.47 -10.91 -0.23
N GLY A 99 4.73 -12.01 -0.37
CA GLY A 99 5.11 -13.15 -1.21
C GLY A 99 4.39 -13.17 -2.55
N ARG A 100 3.18 -12.60 -2.61
CA ARG A 100 2.32 -12.63 -3.80
C ARG A 100 1.85 -11.23 -4.18
N ILE A 101 2.01 -10.89 -5.45
CA ILE A 101 1.41 -9.70 -6.05
C ILE A 101 0.38 -10.19 -7.08
N SER A 102 -0.88 -9.83 -6.89
CA SER A 102 -1.96 -10.26 -7.77
C SER A 102 -1.94 -9.53 -9.12
N GLU A 103 -2.58 -10.11 -10.14
CA GLU A 103 -2.90 -9.37 -11.36
C GLU A 103 -3.73 -8.12 -11.01
N GLY A 104 -3.37 -6.96 -11.57
CA GLY A 104 -4.00 -5.69 -11.27
C GLY A 104 -3.76 -5.18 -9.84
N ALA A 105 -2.72 -5.65 -9.14
CA ALA A 105 -2.41 -5.14 -7.80
C ALA A 105 -2.05 -3.66 -7.79
N LEU A 106 -1.43 -3.15 -8.86
CA LEU A 106 -1.14 -1.72 -9.04
C LEU A 106 -2.15 -1.00 -9.96
N SER A 107 -3.33 -1.58 -10.16
CA SER A 107 -4.44 -0.92 -10.84
C SER A 107 -4.72 0.44 -10.23
N GLY A 108 -5.07 1.43 -11.06
CA GLY A 108 -5.38 2.80 -10.64
C GLY A 108 -4.19 3.69 -10.30
N LEU A 109 -2.96 3.16 -10.24
CA LEU A 109 -1.74 3.95 -10.00
C LEU A 109 -1.26 4.70 -11.26
N PHE A 110 -2.14 5.49 -11.86
CA PHE A 110 -1.90 6.10 -13.17
C PHE A 110 -0.68 7.01 -13.24
N THR A 111 -0.28 7.63 -12.13
CA THR A 111 0.82 8.60 -12.07
C THR A 111 2.07 8.09 -11.36
N VAL A 112 2.09 6.81 -10.95
CA VAL A 112 3.22 6.27 -10.18
C VAL A 112 4.49 6.26 -11.01
N GLY A 113 5.50 6.98 -10.57
CA GLY A 113 6.82 7.00 -11.21
C GLY A 113 7.77 5.95 -10.62
N SER A 114 7.57 5.60 -9.34
CA SER A 114 8.49 4.74 -8.60
C SER A 114 7.77 3.74 -7.68
N VAL A 115 8.15 2.46 -7.78
CA VAL A 115 7.68 1.39 -6.90
C VAL A 115 8.88 0.65 -6.31
N HIS A 116 8.96 0.61 -4.98
CA HIS A 116 10.06 -0.03 -4.25
C HIS A 116 9.50 -1.17 -3.41
N PHE A 117 9.87 -2.41 -3.76
CA PHE A 117 9.70 -3.58 -2.92
C PHE A 117 11.06 -3.99 -2.37
N GLN A 118 11.31 -3.71 -1.09
CA GLN A 118 12.58 -4.02 -0.44
C GLN A 118 12.37 -5.01 0.71
N SER A 119 13.22 -6.03 0.79
CA SER A 119 13.19 -7.03 1.87
C SER A 119 11.80 -7.66 2.01
N ASN A 120 11.19 -8.01 0.88
CA ASN A 120 9.95 -8.79 0.82
C ASN A 120 10.27 -10.24 0.42
N GLN A 121 9.24 -11.07 0.26
CA GLN A 121 9.37 -12.49 -0.07
C GLN A 121 8.86 -12.77 -1.48
N ILE A 122 8.91 -11.77 -2.37
CA ILE A 122 8.35 -11.86 -3.72
C ILE A 122 9.16 -12.88 -4.51
N GLY A 123 8.58 -14.06 -4.72
CA GLY A 123 9.21 -15.14 -5.49
C GLY A 123 9.07 -14.95 -7.00
N ARG A 124 7.90 -14.44 -7.44
CA ARG A 124 7.59 -14.22 -8.86
C ARG A 124 6.57 -13.09 -9.04
N LEU A 125 6.63 -12.45 -10.20
CA LEU A 125 5.61 -11.53 -10.69
C LEU A 125 4.73 -12.24 -11.71
N VAL A 126 3.41 -11.99 -11.66
CA VAL A 126 2.44 -12.57 -12.61
C VAL A 126 2.14 -11.58 -13.74
N PRO A 127 1.83 -12.03 -14.97
CA PRO A 127 1.38 -11.11 -16.03
C PRO A 127 0.25 -10.20 -15.57
N GLY A 128 0.31 -8.92 -15.94
CA GLY A 128 -0.72 -7.93 -15.57
C GLY A 128 -0.67 -7.45 -14.12
N TRP A 129 0.32 -7.84 -13.30
CA TRP A 129 0.45 -7.34 -11.91
C TRP A 129 0.50 -5.80 -11.80
N ALA A 130 1.13 -5.16 -12.79
CA ALA A 130 1.28 -3.71 -12.91
C ALA A 130 0.27 -3.06 -13.88
N LEU A 131 -0.81 -3.75 -14.26
CA LEU A 131 -1.87 -3.17 -15.08
C LEU A 131 -2.40 -1.88 -14.43
N GLY A 132 -2.46 -0.78 -15.16
CA GLY A 132 -2.90 0.53 -14.65
C GLY A 132 -1.79 1.43 -14.07
N ALA A 133 -0.56 0.92 -13.96
CA ALA A 133 0.63 1.70 -13.55
C ALA A 133 1.51 2.06 -14.76
N GLU A 134 0.90 2.64 -15.80
CA GLU A 134 1.56 2.86 -17.11
C GLU A 134 2.72 3.86 -17.07
N ASN A 135 2.73 4.78 -16.09
CA ASN A 135 3.81 5.76 -15.92
C ASN A 135 4.97 5.25 -15.03
N LEU A 136 4.97 3.97 -14.65
CA LEU A 136 6.00 3.38 -13.80
C LEU A 136 7.38 3.42 -14.49
N GLY A 137 8.17 4.43 -14.14
CA GLY A 137 9.51 4.63 -14.70
C GLY A 137 10.61 3.85 -13.97
N SER A 138 10.38 3.45 -12.72
CA SER A 138 11.40 2.74 -11.95
C SER A 138 10.80 1.74 -10.97
N LEU A 139 11.31 0.51 -11.03
CA LEU A 139 10.93 -0.60 -10.17
C LEU A 139 12.17 -1.14 -9.45
N TRP A 140 12.12 -1.18 -8.13
CA TRP A 140 13.17 -1.78 -7.29
C TRP A 140 12.63 -3.03 -6.60
N LEU A 141 13.24 -4.17 -6.89
CA LEU A 141 13.00 -5.45 -6.21
C LEU A 141 14.29 -5.85 -5.47
N VAL A 142 14.49 -5.31 -4.27
CA VAL A 142 15.72 -5.51 -3.50
C VAL A 142 15.47 -6.54 -2.41
N ASN A 143 16.34 -7.53 -2.26
CA ASN A 143 16.18 -8.62 -1.28
C ASN A 143 14.84 -9.35 -1.38
N SER A 144 14.30 -9.49 -2.59
CA SER A 144 13.22 -10.43 -2.90
C SER A 144 13.85 -11.69 -3.52
N PRO A 145 13.52 -12.91 -3.07
CA PRO A 145 14.06 -14.14 -3.63
C PRO A 145 13.43 -14.39 -5.01
N THR A 146 13.71 -13.55 -6.01
CA THR A 146 13.23 -13.78 -7.37
C THR A 146 14.04 -14.92 -7.97
N GLU A 147 13.49 -16.13 -7.95
CA GLU A 147 13.95 -17.22 -8.81
C GLU A 147 13.56 -16.88 -10.24
N GLU A 148 14.49 -16.27 -10.97
CA GLU A 148 14.44 -16.25 -12.43
C GLU A 148 14.63 -17.69 -12.93
N GLN A 149 13.53 -18.39 -13.19
CA GLN A 149 13.52 -19.57 -14.05
C GLN A 149 12.30 -19.52 -14.96
N VAL A 150 12.49 -19.09 -16.21
CA VAL A 150 11.82 -19.72 -17.35
C VAL A 150 12.76 -19.65 -18.54
N ASN A 151 13.08 -20.84 -19.07
CA ASN A 151 13.77 -21.10 -20.34
C ASN A 151 13.05 -20.47 -21.54
#